data_AF-A0A7S0XFQ2-F1
#
_entry.id   AF-A0A7S0XFQ2-F1
#
_cell.length_a   1.000
_cell.length_b   1.000
_cell.length_c   1.000
_cell.angle_alpha   90.00
_cell.angle_beta   90.00
_cell.angle_gamma   90.00
#
_symmetry.space_group_name_H-M   'P 1'
#
loop_
_entity.id
_entity.type
_entity.pdbx_description
1 polymer ?
#
loop_
_entity_poly.entity_id
_entity_poly.type
_entity_poly.pdbx_seq_one_letter_code
_entity_poly.pdbx_strand_id
1 'polypeptide(L)'
;GTPTPGAPATIGGLVNLEQLYLSNNMLTSVPAELGQCVSLETLWLNNNQITSLPTELGNIVGLETLHLEHNQLTTLPVELAELAFLEQLDICNNNITELPADFEAGGKLEAQGCSIVRVPA
;
A
#
# COMPACT_ATOMS: atom_id res chain seq x y z
N GLY A 1 9.39 3.28 -21.41
CA GLY A 1 10.69 2.87 -21.96
C GLY A 1 10.69 1.37 -22.10
N THR A 2 11.23 0.81 -23.18
CA THR A 2 11.33 -0.65 -23.34
C THR A 2 12.37 -1.20 -22.35
N PRO A 3 12.13 -2.36 -21.70
CA PRO A 3 13.09 -2.94 -20.77
C PRO A 3 14.38 -3.32 -21.51
N THR A 4 15.52 -2.89 -20.97
CA THR A 4 16.86 -3.19 -21.47
C THR A 4 17.16 -4.68 -21.27
N PRO A 5 17.54 -5.45 -22.30
CA PRO A 5 17.92 -6.84 -22.13
C PRO A 5 19.14 -6.96 -21.20
N GLY A 6 18.97 -7.62 -20.05
CA GLY A 6 20.06 -7.89 -19.10
C GLY A 6 20.02 -7.13 -17.77
N ALA A 7 19.03 -6.26 -17.53
CA ALA A 7 18.78 -5.72 -16.19
C ALA A 7 18.23 -6.83 -15.27
N PRO A 8 18.62 -6.90 -13.97
CA PRO A 8 17.97 -7.78 -13.01
C PRO A 8 16.47 -7.52 -13.02
N ALA A 9 15.66 -8.58 -12.90
CA ALA A 9 14.23 -8.40 -12.72
C ALA A 9 14.01 -7.51 -11.48
N THR A 10 13.48 -6.31 -11.70
CA THR A 10 13.03 -5.44 -10.61
C THR A 10 11.68 -5.95 -10.14
N ILE A 11 11.30 -5.61 -8.90
CA ILE A 11 9.98 -5.98 -8.37
C ILE A 11 8.85 -5.50 -9.30
N GLY A 12 9.00 -4.32 -9.93
CA GLY A 12 8.01 -3.80 -10.89
C GLY A 12 7.87 -4.59 -12.19
N GLY A 13 8.84 -5.45 -12.52
CA GLY A 13 8.72 -6.39 -13.65
C GLY A 13 7.83 -7.60 -13.34
N LEU A 14 7.47 -7.82 -12.08
CA LEU A 14 6.62 -8.94 -11.63
C LEU A 14 5.14 -8.60 -11.81
N VAL A 15 4.74 -8.28 -13.03
CA VAL A 15 3.38 -7.77 -13.35
C VAL A 15 2.25 -8.75 -13.03
N ASN A 16 2.56 -10.05 -12.88
CA ASN A 16 1.60 -11.11 -12.51
C ASN A 16 1.71 -11.49 -11.02
N LEU A 17 2.41 -10.72 -10.20
CA LEU A 17 2.53 -10.98 -8.77
C LEU A 17 1.21 -10.63 -8.08
N GLU A 18 0.55 -11.63 -7.48
CA GLU A 18 -0.73 -11.47 -6.79
C GLU A 18 -0.56 -11.19 -5.29
N GLN A 19 0.47 -11.78 -4.68
CA GLN A 19 0.70 -11.69 -3.24
C GLN A 19 2.17 -11.41 -2.94
N LEU A 20 2.44 -10.45 -2.05
CA LEU A 20 3.78 -10.10 -1.62
C LEU A 20 3.86 -9.98 -0.10
N TYR A 21 4.68 -10.84 0.50
CA TYR A 21 4.90 -10.90 1.94
C TYR A 21 6.30 -10.40 2.30
N LEU A 22 6.37 -9.23 2.94
CA LEU A 22 7.60 -8.57 3.39
C LEU A 22 7.57 -8.22 4.89
N SER A 23 6.69 -8.88 5.64
CA SER A 23 6.54 -8.69 7.09
C SER A 23 7.81 -9.02 7.87
N ASN A 24 7.99 -8.37 9.04
CA ASN A 24 9.07 -8.68 9.99
C ASN A 24 10.48 -8.51 9.40
N ASN A 25 10.69 -7.41 8.68
CA ASN A 25 11.99 -7.05 8.13
C ASN A 25 12.48 -5.71 8.73
N MET A 26 13.55 -5.16 8.16
CA MET A 26 14.09 -3.86 8.53
C MET A 26 13.93 -2.85 7.38
N LEU A 27 12.83 -2.97 6.62
CA LEU A 27 12.56 -2.06 5.51
C LEU A 27 12.29 -0.65 6.05
N THR A 28 13.02 0.32 5.52
CA THR A 28 12.81 1.75 5.85
C THR A 28 11.97 2.47 4.80
N SER A 29 11.78 1.86 3.63
CA SER A 29 11.02 2.41 2.51
C SER A 29 10.44 1.30 1.64
N VAL A 30 9.44 1.66 0.84
CA VAL A 30 8.85 0.81 -0.20
C VAL A 30 9.29 1.34 -1.57
N PRO A 31 9.77 0.49 -2.48
CA PRO A 31 10.17 0.94 -3.82
C PRO A 31 8.95 1.39 -4.64
N ALA A 32 9.07 2.53 -5.33
CA ALA A 32 8.00 3.06 -6.20
C ALA A 32 7.65 2.11 -7.34
N GLU A 33 8.59 1.27 -7.78
CA GLU A 33 8.39 0.26 -8.80
C GLU A 33 7.33 -0.79 -8.41
N LEU A 34 7.00 -0.93 -7.11
CA LEU A 34 5.92 -1.82 -6.68
C LEU A 34 4.57 -1.40 -7.27
N GLY A 35 4.39 -0.10 -7.59
CA GLY A 35 3.23 0.42 -8.31
C GLY A 35 3.01 -0.17 -9.71
N GLN A 36 3.99 -0.88 -10.27
CA GLN A 36 3.87 -1.57 -11.57
C GLN A 36 3.30 -2.99 -11.44
N CYS A 37 3.16 -3.52 -10.22
CA CYS A 37 2.59 -4.84 -9.96
C CYS A 37 1.07 -4.78 -10.01
N VAL A 38 0.50 -4.49 -11.18
CA VAL A 38 -0.94 -4.19 -11.34
C VAL A 38 -1.89 -5.34 -10.94
N SER A 39 -1.39 -6.57 -10.90
CA SER A 39 -2.13 -7.76 -10.43
C SER A 39 -1.99 -8.03 -8.94
N LEU A 40 -1.29 -7.19 -8.17
CA LEU A 40 -1.07 -7.42 -6.74
C LEU A 40 -2.35 -7.14 -5.97
N GLU A 41 -2.85 -8.16 -5.27
CA GLU A 41 -4.09 -8.14 -4.49
C GLU A 41 -3.77 -8.00 -2.99
N THR A 42 -2.68 -8.62 -2.54
CA THR A 42 -2.32 -8.66 -1.11
C THR A 42 -0.87 -8.23 -0.89
N LEU A 43 -0.68 -7.21 -0.05
CA LEU A 43 0.64 -6.69 0.30
C LEU A 43 0.82 -6.62 1.82
N TRP A 44 1.77 -7.39 2.35
CA TRP A 44 2.11 -7.41 3.77
C TRP A 44 3.45 -6.72 4.01
N LEU A 45 3.41 -5.56 4.66
CA LEU A 45 4.56 -4.72 5.00
C LEU A 45 4.68 -4.45 6.50
N ASN A 46 3.88 -5.15 7.31
CA ASN A 46 3.82 -4.97 8.75
C ASN A 46 5.11 -5.39 9.47
N ASN A 47 5.33 -4.82 10.66
CA ASN A 47 6.54 -5.06 11.46
C ASN A 47 7.82 -4.69 10.68
N ASN A 48 7.90 -3.44 10.23
CA ASN A 48 9.06 -2.86 9.54
C ASN A 48 9.39 -1.48 10.16
N GLN A 49 10.23 -0.69 9.47
CA GLN A 49 10.64 0.66 9.89
C GLN A 49 10.27 1.70 8.82
N ILE A 50 9.18 1.47 8.08
CA ILE A 50 8.79 2.30 6.95
C ILE A 50 8.29 3.65 7.47
N THR A 51 8.86 4.73 6.95
CA THR A 51 8.53 6.11 7.36
C THR A 51 7.61 6.82 6.37
N SER A 52 7.58 6.37 5.11
CA SER A 52 6.68 6.87 4.07
C SER A 52 6.38 5.80 3.01
N LEU A 53 5.29 6.01 2.29
CA LEU A 53 4.90 5.20 1.14
C LEU A 53 5.02 6.01 -0.16
N PRO A 54 5.44 5.40 -1.27
CA PRO A 54 5.41 6.04 -2.58
C PRO A 54 3.96 6.23 -3.04
N THR A 55 3.68 7.34 -3.73
CA THR A 55 2.35 7.61 -4.30
C THR A 55 2.00 6.59 -5.38
N GLU A 56 3.01 5.97 -6.00
CA GLU A 56 2.87 4.90 -6.99
C GLU A 56 2.13 3.65 -6.46
N LEU A 57 2.00 3.44 -5.15
CA LEU A 57 1.14 2.37 -4.62
C LEU A 57 -0.33 2.54 -5.03
N GLY A 58 -0.78 3.77 -5.29
CA GLY A 58 -2.12 4.02 -5.85
C GLY A 58 -2.32 3.49 -7.27
N ASN A 59 -1.25 3.07 -7.97
CA ASN A 59 -1.34 2.44 -9.29
C ASN A 59 -1.63 0.94 -9.23
N ILE A 60 -1.58 0.33 -8.04
CA ILE A 60 -1.85 -1.10 -7.84
C ILE A 60 -3.36 -1.31 -7.84
N VAL A 61 -3.97 -1.17 -9.01
CA VAL A 61 -5.43 -1.14 -9.15
C VAL A 61 -6.13 -2.41 -8.67
N GLY A 62 -5.44 -3.54 -8.56
CA GLY A 62 -5.96 -4.79 -8.02
C GLY A 62 -5.83 -4.94 -6.50
N LEU A 63 -5.26 -3.97 -5.78
CA LEU A 63 -4.94 -4.14 -4.36
C LEU A 63 -6.22 -4.19 -3.50
N GLU A 64 -6.40 -5.29 -2.79
CA GLU A 64 -7.54 -5.54 -1.90
C GLU A 64 -7.13 -5.39 -0.43
N THR A 65 -5.93 -5.85 -0.08
CA THR A 65 -5.45 -5.89 1.30
C THR A 65 -4.05 -5.30 1.44
N LEU A 66 -3.88 -4.31 2.31
CA LEU A 66 -2.62 -3.67 2.64
C LEU A 66 -2.37 -3.65 4.16
N HIS A 67 -1.39 -4.42 4.61
CA HIS A 67 -0.97 -4.47 6.02
C HIS A 67 0.27 -3.63 6.25
N LEU A 68 0.14 -2.55 7.03
CA LEU A 68 1.19 -1.60 7.36
C LEU A 68 1.39 -1.46 8.87
N GLU A 69 0.75 -2.29 9.68
CA GLU A 69 0.82 -2.17 11.12
C GLU A 69 2.25 -2.34 11.65
N HIS A 70 2.58 -1.69 12.76
CA HIS A 70 3.93 -1.68 13.34
C HIS A 70 5.00 -1.15 12.36
N ASN A 71 4.80 0.09 11.91
CA ASN A 71 5.76 0.87 11.13
C ASN A 71 5.94 2.27 11.77
N GLN A 72 6.52 3.23 11.04
CA GLN A 72 6.79 4.59 11.53
C GLN A 72 6.13 5.66 10.65
N LEU A 73 5.07 5.30 9.91
CA LEU A 73 4.36 6.21 9.01
C LEU A 73 3.77 7.39 9.81
N THR A 74 3.88 8.59 9.26
CA THR A 74 3.25 9.80 9.80
C THR A 74 2.03 10.24 9.00
N THR A 75 1.91 9.77 7.75
CA THR A 75 0.83 10.07 6.83
C THR A 75 0.68 8.94 5.80
N LEU A 76 -0.39 9.00 5.00
CA LEU A 76 -0.63 8.13 3.86
C LEU A 76 -0.70 8.94 2.56
N PRO A 77 -0.24 8.41 1.43
CA PRO A 77 -0.51 9.02 0.13
C PRO A 77 -2.00 9.01 -0.16
N VAL A 78 -2.50 10.12 -0.68
CA VAL A 78 -3.93 10.32 -0.98
C VAL A 78 -4.41 9.35 -2.07
N GLU A 79 -3.50 8.92 -2.94
CA GLU A 79 -3.74 7.97 -4.03
C GLU A 79 -4.20 6.59 -3.54
N LEU A 80 -3.94 6.22 -2.29
CA LEU A 80 -4.49 4.99 -1.71
C LEU A 80 -6.02 5.05 -1.53
N ALA A 81 -6.61 6.24 -1.40
CA ALA A 81 -8.06 6.42 -1.35
C ALA A 81 -8.75 6.13 -2.70
N GLU A 82 -7.99 6.20 -3.80
CA GLU A 82 -8.49 5.95 -5.16
C GLU A 82 -8.49 4.46 -5.55
N LEU A 83 -7.93 3.59 -4.70
CA LEU A 83 -7.88 2.15 -4.94
C LEU A 83 -9.29 1.55 -4.85
N ALA A 84 -9.89 1.32 -6.02
CA ALA A 84 -11.29 0.92 -6.16
C ALA A 84 -11.64 -0.43 -5.52
N PHE A 85 -10.65 -1.28 -5.27
CA PHE A 85 -10.79 -2.63 -4.71
C PHE A 85 -10.20 -2.76 -3.31
N LEU A 86 -9.61 -1.71 -2.74
CA LEU A 86 -9.04 -1.80 -1.39
C LEU A 86 -10.16 -2.02 -0.38
N GLU A 87 -10.13 -3.18 0.27
CA GLU A 87 -11.11 -3.61 1.26
C GLU A 87 -10.58 -3.42 2.69
N GLN A 88 -9.28 -3.64 2.87
CA GLN A 88 -8.63 -3.59 4.16
C GLN A 88 -7.28 -2.88 4.09
N LEU A 89 -7.13 -1.85 4.91
CA LEU A 89 -5.89 -1.14 5.15
C LEU A 89 -5.63 -1.06 6.65
N ASP A 90 -4.66 -1.82 7.14
CA ASP A 90 -4.28 -1.80 8.56
C ASP A 90 -3.07 -0.88 8.77
N ILE A 91 -3.25 0.19 9.54
CA ILE A 91 -2.20 1.17 9.86
C ILE A 91 -1.91 1.22 11.36
N CYS A 92 -2.38 0.24 12.14
CA CYS A 92 -2.19 0.19 13.58
C CYS A 92 -0.72 0.29 14.00
N ASN A 93 -0.46 0.94 15.13
CA ASN A 93 0.91 1.11 15.65
C ASN A 93 1.85 1.81 14.65
N ASN A 94 1.37 2.89 14.03
CA ASN A 94 2.16 3.90 13.32
C ASN A 94 2.09 5.25 14.06
N ASN A 95 2.68 6.30 13.48
CA ASN A 95 2.64 7.67 14.00
C ASN A 95 1.64 8.56 13.24
N ILE A 96 0.62 7.96 12.60
CA ILE A 96 -0.41 8.66 11.85
C ILE A 96 -1.38 9.32 12.84
N THR A 97 -1.51 10.64 12.76
CA THR A 97 -2.42 11.42 13.61
C THR A 97 -3.70 11.84 12.89
N GLU A 98 -3.65 11.91 11.56
CA GLU A 98 -4.76 12.30 10.69
C GLU A 98 -4.67 11.54 9.36
N LEU A 99 -5.83 11.27 8.75
CA LEU A 99 -5.92 10.71 7.40
C LEU A 99 -6.04 11.84 6.37
N PRO A 100 -5.55 11.66 5.14
CA PRO A 100 -5.85 12.60 4.05
C PRO A 100 -7.35 12.75 3.85
N ALA A 101 -7.82 13.97 3.55
CA ALA A 101 -9.25 14.30 3.46
C ALA A 101 -10.05 13.37 2.52
N ASP A 102 -9.42 12.85 1.46
CA ASP A 102 -10.09 12.01 0.48
C ASP A 102 -10.45 10.62 1.02
N PHE A 103 -9.77 10.15 2.08
CA PHE A 103 -10.19 8.94 2.81
C PHE A 103 -11.53 9.13 3.52
N GLU A 104 -11.86 10.35 3.93
CA GLU A 104 -13.11 10.69 4.62
C GLU A 104 -14.21 11.12 3.63
N ALA A 105 -13.84 11.78 2.53
CA ALA A 105 -14.77 12.40 1.59
C ALA A 105 -15.46 11.41 0.64
N GLY A 106 -14.90 10.21 0.46
CA GLY A 106 -15.34 9.24 -0.56
C GLY A 106 -16.46 8.27 -0.13
N GLY A 107 -16.81 8.20 1.16
CA GLY A 107 -17.84 7.28 1.69
C GLY A 107 -17.59 5.79 1.42
N LYS A 108 -16.38 5.40 0.97
CA LYS A 108 -16.02 4.03 0.63
C LYS A 108 -15.17 3.36 1.69
N LEU A 109 -14.35 4.12 2.40
CA LEU A 109 -13.44 3.63 3.44
C LEU A 109 -13.79 4.32 4.76
N GLU A 110 -13.99 3.55 5.82
CA GLU A 110 -14.25 4.06 7.17
C GLU A 110 -13.11 3.65 8.11
N ALA A 111 -12.66 4.60 8.93
CA ALA A 111 -11.71 4.32 10.00
C ALA A 111 -12.43 3.60 11.16
N GLN A 112 -12.02 2.37 11.43
CA GLN A 112 -12.39 1.59 12.61
C GLN A 112 -11.19 1.52 13.55
N GLY A 113 -10.97 2.60 14.31
CA GLY A 113 -9.76 2.76 15.11
C GLY A 113 -8.55 3.05 14.21
N CYS A 114 -7.57 2.15 14.20
CA CYS A 114 -6.38 2.27 13.36
C CYS A 114 -6.39 1.33 12.14
N SER A 115 -7.53 0.71 11.85
CA SER A 115 -7.77 0.01 10.59
C SER A 115 -8.77 0.81 9.77
N ILE A 116 -8.57 0.83 8.46
CA ILE A 116 -9.45 1.47 7.49
C ILE A 116 -10.06 0.35 6.66
N VAL A 117 -11.38 0.26 6.67
CA VAL A 117 -12.11 -0.82 6.00
C VAL A 117 -13.12 -0.27 5.02
N ARG A 118 -13.34 -0.99 3.93
CA ARG A 118 -14.35 -0.62 2.96
C ARG A 118 -15.75 -0.85 3.53
N VAL A 119 -16.60 0.16 3.41
CA VAL A 119 -18.01 0.06 3.78
C VAL A 119 -18.78 -0.51 2.59
N PRO A 120 -19.51 -1.62 2.76
CA PRO A 120 -20.43 -2.10 1.73
C PRO A 120 -21.51 -1.04 1.47
N ALA A 121 -21.82 -0.83 0.19
CA ALA A 121 -22.92 0.05 -0.23
C ALA A 121 -24.31 -0.46 0.21
#